data_AF-A0A6V8D0M4-F1
#
_entry.id   AF-A0A6V8D0M4-F1
#
_cell.length_a   1.000
_cell.length_b   1.000
_cell.length_c   1.000
_cell.angle_alpha   90.00
_cell.angle_beta   90.00
_cell.angle_gamma   90.00
#
_symmetry.space_group_name_H-M   'P 1'
#
loop_
_entity.id
_entity.type
_entity.pdbx_description
1 polymer ?
#
loop_
_entity_poly.entity_id
_entity_poly.type
_entity_poly.pdbx_seq_one_letter_code
_entity_poly.pdbx_strand_id
1 'polypeptide(L)'
;FQKVCVQAPSVPWYWGMLHLSDGSYIDWFLPHLSMTVSSRDNKPWKKRDLGHMSLSQGGLFHDAVAQKSRKFSNVRVEKYALDKTEAEHGANPGSKLPGFKVEMWSDEATITLDVEAVDRAHWAFEQPTIGGLVSNFTYNEYPLYVKKLVITDKSGVRTEKSFDWIRGNAEHSWGILH
;
A
#
# COMPACT_ATOMS: atom_id res chain seq x y z
N PHE A 1 21.65 -8.68 -1.62
CA PHE A 1 21.22 -7.85 -2.76
C PHE A 1 19.80 -8.28 -3.11
N GLN A 2 18.80 -7.41 -2.94
CA GLN A 2 17.41 -7.69 -3.33
C GLN A 2 17.28 -7.40 -4.82
N LYS A 3 16.72 -8.35 -5.59
CA LYS A 3 16.40 -8.16 -7.01
C LYS A 3 14.89 -7.97 -7.13
N VAL A 4 14.47 -6.86 -7.71
CA VAL A 4 13.06 -6.56 -7.97
C VAL A 4 12.82 -6.72 -9.47
N CYS A 5 11.89 -7.59 -9.83
CA CYS A 5 11.45 -7.81 -11.21
C CYS A 5 9.98 -7.39 -11.31
N VAL A 6 9.66 -6.51 -12.26
CA VAL A 6 8.30 -6.04 -12.53
C VAL A 6 7.90 -6.50 -13.94
N GLN A 7 6.70 -7.05 -14.10
CA GLN A 7 6.21 -7.48 -15.40
C GLN A 7 5.68 -6.27 -16.19
N ALA A 8 6.06 -6.15 -17.46
CA ALA A 8 5.50 -5.15 -18.37
C ALA A 8 4.34 -5.75 -19.19
N PRO A 9 3.23 -5.03 -19.42
CA PRO A 9 2.95 -3.69 -18.91
C PRO A 9 2.52 -3.70 -17.44
N SER A 10 2.96 -2.71 -16.66
CA SER A 10 2.54 -2.53 -15.28
C SER A 10 1.79 -1.21 -15.10
N VAL A 11 0.63 -1.30 -14.46
CA VAL A 11 -0.15 -0.14 -13.98
C VAL A 11 0.28 0.23 -12.56
N PRO A 12 0.06 1.46 -12.09
CA PRO A 12 0.21 1.80 -10.68
C PRO A 12 -0.65 0.92 -9.76
N TRP A 13 -0.17 0.64 -8.55
CA TRP A 13 -0.94 -0.06 -7.53
C TRP A 13 -0.66 0.46 -6.13
N TYR A 14 -1.67 0.26 -5.26
CA TYR A 14 -1.47 0.12 -3.83
C TYR A 14 -1.51 -1.37 -3.49
N TRP A 15 -0.55 -1.81 -2.70
CA TRP A 15 -0.60 -3.12 -2.06
C TRP A 15 -0.21 -2.97 -0.61
N GLY A 16 -0.63 -3.87 0.24
CA GLY A 16 -0.03 -3.99 1.55
C GLY A 16 -0.54 -5.18 2.31
N MET A 17 0.17 -5.48 3.38
CA MET A 17 -0.10 -6.63 4.22
C MET A 17 0.29 -6.37 5.66
N LEU A 18 -0.52 -6.86 6.59
CA LEU A 18 -0.26 -6.90 8.03
C LEU A 18 -0.28 -8.36 8.50
N HIS A 19 0.73 -8.74 9.27
CA HIS A 19 0.76 -9.96 10.09
C HIS A 19 0.41 -9.60 11.53
N LEU A 20 -0.42 -10.43 12.15
CA LEU A 20 -0.92 -10.27 13.51
C LEU A 20 -0.31 -11.35 14.42
N SER A 21 -0.20 -11.06 15.71
CA SER A 21 0.49 -11.95 16.67
C SER A 21 -0.17 -13.32 16.90
N ASP A 22 -1.45 -13.46 16.56
CA ASP A 22 -2.21 -14.72 16.64
C ASP A 22 -2.03 -15.60 15.40
N GLY A 23 -1.20 -15.19 14.44
CA GLY A 23 -0.96 -15.87 13.17
C GLY A 23 -1.91 -15.45 12.05
N SER A 24 -2.90 -14.60 12.33
CA SER A 24 -3.78 -14.03 11.31
C SER A 24 -3.02 -13.03 10.43
N TYR A 25 -3.52 -12.80 9.21
CA TYR A 25 -2.98 -11.76 8.34
C TYR A 25 -4.06 -11.07 7.52
N ILE A 26 -3.78 -9.82 7.16
CA ILE A 26 -4.64 -8.95 6.36
C ILE A 26 -3.84 -8.52 5.14
N ASP A 27 -4.41 -8.64 3.93
CA ASP A 27 -3.85 -8.08 2.71
C ASP A 27 -4.86 -7.21 1.95
N TRP A 28 -4.34 -6.25 1.20
CA TRP A 28 -5.10 -5.48 0.23
C TRP A 28 -4.28 -5.25 -1.04
N PHE A 29 -4.98 -5.24 -2.17
CA PHE A 29 -4.43 -4.94 -3.48
C PHE A 29 -5.42 -4.11 -4.28
N LEU A 30 -4.92 -2.98 -4.81
CA LEU A 30 -5.71 -2.01 -5.53
C LEU A 30 -4.85 -1.43 -6.68
N PRO A 31 -4.84 -2.07 -7.85
CA PRO A 31 -4.31 -1.45 -9.06
C PRO A 31 -5.19 -0.25 -9.43
N HIS A 32 -4.58 0.85 -9.83
CA HIS A 32 -5.30 2.10 -10.05
C HIS A 32 -4.77 2.92 -11.23
N LEU A 33 -5.65 3.78 -11.74
CA LEU A 33 -5.28 4.89 -12.61
C LEU A 33 -5.31 6.19 -11.81
N SER A 34 -4.27 6.99 -11.96
CA SER A 34 -4.13 8.28 -11.27
C SER A 34 -3.32 9.24 -12.14
N MET A 35 -3.35 10.52 -11.79
CA MET A 35 -2.51 11.54 -12.45
C MET A 35 -1.00 11.35 -12.17
N THR A 36 -0.63 10.39 -11.32
CA THR A 36 0.78 10.02 -11.05
C THR A 36 1.36 9.08 -12.09
N VAL A 37 0.54 8.55 -13.01
CA VAL A 37 0.97 7.80 -14.20
C VAL A 37 2.00 8.57 -15.04
N SER A 38 1.90 9.90 -15.11
CA SER A 38 2.86 10.75 -15.84
C SER A 38 3.95 11.36 -14.94
N SER A 39 3.95 11.04 -13.63
CA SER A 39 4.93 11.58 -12.70
C SER A 39 6.27 10.90 -12.89
N ARG A 40 7.31 11.73 -13.05
CA ARG A 40 8.72 11.33 -13.04
C ARG A 40 9.43 11.72 -11.74
N ASP A 41 8.69 12.26 -10.78
CA ASP A 41 9.27 12.70 -9.51
C ASP A 41 9.39 11.53 -8.52
N ASN A 42 10.45 11.56 -7.72
CA ASN A 42 10.74 10.58 -6.69
C ASN A 42 10.27 11.04 -5.30
N LYS A 43 9.18 11.80 -5.19
CA LYS A 43 8.65 12.19 -3.88
C LYS A 43 7.76 11.06 -3.34
N PRO A 44 7.99 10.56 -2.10
CA PRO A 44 7.18 9.51 -1.49
C PRO A 44 5.69 9.85 -1.44
N TRP A 45 5.38 11.12 -1.16
CA TRP A 45 4.02 11.67 -1.22
C TRP A 45 3.98 12.92 -2.11
N LYS A 46 2.92 13.03 -2.91
CA LYS A 46 2.65 14.19 -3.77
C LYS A 46 1.16 14.50 -3.82
N LYS A 47 0.81 15.78 -4.01
CA LYS A 47 -0.61 16.21 -4.12
C LYS A 47 -1.39 15.46 -5.20
N ARG A 48 -0.71 14.98 -6.26
CA ARG A 48 -1.31 14.18 -7.33
C ARG A 48 -1.75 12.77 -6.88
N ASP A 49 -1.35 12.33 -5.69
CA ASP A 49 -1.80 11.06 -5.10
C ASP A 49 -3.25 11.14 -4.55
N LEU A 50 -3.82 12.34 -4.35
CA LEU A 50 -5.11 12.56 -3.69
C LEU A 50 -6.34 12.09 -4.51
N GLY A 51 -6.14 11.47 -5.67
CA GLY A 51 -7.21 10.96 -6.50
C GLY A 51 -6.73 9.82 -7.40
N HIS A 52 -7.46 8.71 -7.37
CA HIS A 52 -7.25 7.57 -8.24
C HIS A 52 -8.58 6.85 -8.49
N MET A 53 -8.63 6.12 -9.60
CA MET A 53 -9.73 5.22 -9.95
C MET A 53 -9.21 3.79 -9.85
N SER A 54 -9.84 2.98 -8.99
CA SER A 54 -9.49 1.56 -8.84
C SER A 54 -9.84 0.81 -10.12
N LEU A 55 -8.90 0.03 -10.66
CA LEU A 55 -9.13 -0.86 -11.80
C LEU A 55 -9.67 -2.21 -11.35
N SER A 56 -9.22 -2.68 -10.20
CA SER A 56 -9.79 -3.80 -9.46
C SER A 56 -9.58 -3.58 -7.96
N GLN A 57 -10.31 -4.34 -7.15
CA GLN A 57 -10.25 -4.28 -5.70
C GLN A 57 -10.15 -5.72 -5.19
N GLY A 58 -9.18 -5.96 -4.31
CA GLY A 58 -9.04 -7.26 -3.65
C GLY A 58 -8.50 -7.06 -2.25
N GLY A 59 -9.22 -7.59 -1.27
CA GLY A 59 -8.71 -7.72 0.09
C GLY A 59 -8.90 -9.14 0.59
N LEU A 60 -8.06 -9.54 1.53
CA LEU A 60 -8.16 -10.82 2.22
C LEU A 60 -7.88 -10.61 3.70
N PHE A 61 -8.67 -11.28 4.52
CA PHE A 61 -8.36 -11.49 5.92
C PHE A 61 -8.35 -12.99 6.19
N HIS A 62 -7.19 -13.52 6.52
CA HIS A 62 -7.06 -14.86 7.05
C HIS A 62 -7.06 -14.80 8.58
N ASP A 63 -8.12 -15.36 9.16
CA ASP A 63 -8.33 -15.44 10.59
C ASP A 63 -7.81 -16.80 11.08
N ALA A 64 -6.61 -16.80 11.66
CA ALA A 64 -5.97 -18.04 12.11
C ALA A 64 -6.71 -18.64 13.32
N VAL A 65 -7.30 -17.82 14.18
CA VAL A 65 -8.06 -18.30 15.33
C VAL A 65 -9.34 -19.01 14.89
N ALA A 66 -10.06 -18.43 13.91
CA ALA A 66 -11.27 -19.03 13.35
C ALA A 66 -11.01 -20.05 12.23
N GLN A 67 -9.75 -20.22 11.80
CA GLN A 67 -9.35 -21.02 10.64
C GLN A 67 -10.15 -20.70 9.37
N LYS A 68 -10.44 -19.42 9.14
CA LYS A 68 -11.29 -18.95 8.03
C LYS A 68 -10.65 -17.79 7.29
N SER A 69 -10.64 -17.88 5.96
CA SER A 69 -10.27 -16.77 5.07
C SER A 69 -11.51 -16.05 4.55
N ARG A 70 -11.49 -14.73 4.59
CA ARG A 70 -12.57 -13.85 4.10
C ARG A 70 -12.02 -12.93 3.02
N LYS A 71 -12.63 -12.97 1.83
CA LYS A 71 -12.30 -12.07 0.73
C LYS A 71 -13.18 -10.83 0.80
N PHE A 72 -12.61 -9.68 0.46
CA PHE A 72 -13.29 -8.40 0.35
C PHE A 72 -13.27 -7.97 -1.11
N SER A 73 -14.46 -7.77 -1.67
CA SER A 73 -14.62 -7.25 -3.03
C SER A 73 -14.56 -5.73 -3.10
N ASN A 74 -14.77 -5.05 -1.97
CA ASN A 74 -14.67 -3.60 -1.89
C ASN A 74 -13.46 -3.21 -1.04
N VAL A 75 -12.59 -2.38 -1.63
CA VAL A 75 -11.39 -1.85 -0.99
C VAL A 75 -11.25 -0.38 -1.35
N ARG A 76 -11.05 0.47 -0.35
CA ARG A 76 -10.70 1.88 -0.52
C ARG A 76 -9.37 2.15 0.15
N VAL A 77 -8.46 2.80 -0.56
CA VAL A 77 -7.18 3.26 -0.03
C VAL A 77 -7.15 4.78 -0.16
N GLU A 78 -6.81 5.51 0.88
CA GLU A 78 -6.51 6.94 0.82
C GLU A 78 -5.08 7.17 1.29
N LYS A 79 -4.28 7.86 0.47
CA LYS A 79 -2.90 8.20 0.80
C LYS A 79 -2.81 9.65 1.25
N TYR A 80 -2.18 9.88 2.40
CA TYR A 80 -2.01 11.22 2.98
C TYR A 80 -0.56 11.49 3.38
N ALA A 81 -0.22 12.76 3.56
CA ALA A 81 1.14 13.17 3.94
C ALA A 81 1.28 13.14 5.46
N LEU A 82 2.36 12.54 5.96
CA LEU A 82 2.74 12.64 7.37
C LEU A 82 3.52 13.94 7.62
N ASP A 83 3.69 14.27 8.90
CA ASP A 83 4.69 15.27 9.30
C ASP A 83 6.09 14.66 9.44
N LYS A 84 6.17 13.33 9.55
CA LYS A 84 7.43 12.60 9.46
C LYS A 84 7.97 12.66 8.03
N THR A 85 9.29 12.79 7.90
CA THR A 85 10.00 12.85 6.63
C THR A 85 10.99 11.70 6.47
N GLU A 86 11.39 11.42 5.24
CA GLU A 86 12.55 10.57 4.97
C GLU A 86 13.80 11.14 5.66
N ALA A 87 14.57 10.24 6.26
CA ALA A 87 15.85 10.57 6.87
C ALA A 87 16.95 10.78 5.80
N GLU A 88 18.14 11.17 6.23
CA GLU A 88 19.28 11.49 5.35
C GLU A 88 19.72 10.32 4.46
N HIS A 89 19.52 9.08 4.89
CA HIS A 89 19.81 7.88 4.11
C HIS A 89 18.75 7.56 3.04
N GLY A 90 17.60 8.24 3.07
CA GLY A 90 16.49 8.00 2.15
C GLY A 90 16.80 8.47 0.73
N ALA A 91 16.00 8.02 -0.24
CA ALA A 91 16.18 8.41 -1.63
C ALA A 91 15.73 9.86 -1.94
N ASN A 92 14.97 10.49 -1.04
CA ASN A 92 14.58 11.91 -1.13
C ASN A 92 14.50 12.57 0.27
N PRO A 93 15.64 12.77 0.96
CA PRO A 93 15.68 13.26 2.34
C PRO A 93 14.86 14.52 2.57
N GLY A 94 14.17 14.58 3.72
CA GLY A 94 13.28 15.71 4.07
C GLY A 94 11.92 15.70 3.36
N SER A 95 11.66 14.77 2.44
CA SER A 95 10.34 14.60 1.86
C SER A 95 9.39 13.90 2.84
N LYS A 96 8.12 14.34 2.88
CA LYS A 96 7.09 13.73 3.73
C LYS A 96 6.86 12.27 3.36
N LEU A 97 6.89 11.41 4.38
CA LEU A 97 6.48 10.00 4.26
C LEU A 97 4.95 9.90 4.14
N PRO A 98 4.42 8.84 3.49
CA PRO A 98 2.99 8.66 3.37
C PRO A 98 2.37 7.91 4.55
N GLY A 99 1.12 8.24 4.85
CA GLY A 99 0.21 7.36 5.57
C GLY A 99 -0.87 6.83 4.63
N PHE A 100 -1.48 5.71 5.01
CA PHE A 100 -2.53 5.05 4.26
C PHE A 100 -3.71 4.76 5.17
N LYS A 101 -4.89 5.25 4.79
CA LYS A 101 -6.16 4.78 5.35
C LYS A 101 -6.71 3.73 4.43
N VAL A 102 -7.00 2.55 4.95
CA VAL A 102 -7.54 1.44 4.16
C VAL A 102 -8.85 1.00 4.77
N GLU A 103 -9.87 0.88 3.94
CA GLU A 103 -11.16 0.31 4.30
C GLU A 103 -11.44 -0.86 3.38
N MET A 104 -11.79 -2.01 3.96
CA MET A 104 -12.22 -3.19 3.23
C MET A 104 -13.55 -3.65 3.80
N TRP A 105 -14.53 -3.93 2.96
CA TRP A 105 -15.85 -4.34 3.43
C TRP A 105 -16.55 -5.33 2.51
N SER A 106 -17.34 -6.18 3.12
CA SER A 106 -18.29 -7.11 2.52
C SER A 106 -19.55 -7.14 3.38
N ASP A 107 -20.53 -7.95 2.99
CA ASP A 107 -21.75 -8.13 3.79
C ASP A 107 -21.48 -8.83 5.14
N GLU A 108 -20.34 -9.52 5.28
CA GLU A 108 -20.01 -10.31 6.49
C GLU A 108 -19.07 -9.59 7.46
N ALA A 109 -18.24 -8.67 6.97
CA ALA A 109 -17.18 -8.06 7.77
C ALA A 109 -16.72 -6.72 7.20
N THR A 110 -16.13 -5.91 8.08
CA THR A 110 -15.46 -4.66 7.73
C THR A 110 -14.12 -4.59 8.43
N ILE A 111 -13.10 -4.11 7.72
CA ILE A 111 -11.77 -3.83 8.27
C ILE A 111 -11.41 -2.38 7.96
N THR A 112 -10.99 -1.64 8.97
CA THR A 112 -10.49 -0.27 8.84
C THR A 112 -9.07 -0.17 9.40
N LEU A 113 -8.16 0.35 8.59
CA LEU A 113 -6.75 0.54 8.90
C LEU A 113 -6.38 2.02 8.80
N ASP A 114 -5.54 2.48 9.72
CA ASP A 114 -4.72 3.69 9.55
C ASP A 114 -3.27 3.30 9.82
N VAL A 115 -2.44 3.33 8.79
CA VAL A 115 -1.04 2.89 8.85
C VAL A 115 -0.12 4.00 8.34
N GLU A 116 1.01 4.17 9.02
CA GLU A 116 1.96 5.23 8.74
C GLU A 116 3.29 4.59 8.29
N ALA A 117 3.87 5.09 7.19
CA ALA A 117 5.19 4.64 6.77
C ALA A 117 6.25 5.09 7.80
N VAL A 118 7.09 4.14 8.20
CA VAL A 118 8.22 4.39 9.10
C VAL A 118 9.44 4.87 8.32
N ASP A 119 9.66 4.30 7.15
CA ASP A 119 10.74 4.60 6.22
C ASP A 119 10.31 4.21 4.79
N ARG A 120 11.20 4.29 3.80
CA ARG A 120 10.93 3.88 2.43
C ARG A 120 12.12 3.21 1.76
N ALA A 121 11.85 2.10 1.07
CA ALA A 121 12.72 1.59 0.02
C ALA A 121 12.18 1.98 -1.36
N HIS A 122 13.06 2.31 -2.29
CA HIS A 122 12.71 2.93 -3.57
C HIS A 122 13.51 2.35 -4.73
N TRP A 123 12.79 2.08 -5.83
CA TRP A 123 13.37 1.71 -7.12
C TRP A 123 12.71 2.51 -8.23
N ALA A 124 13.53 3.05 -9.12
CA ALA A 124 13.09 3.69 -10.35
C ALA A 124 13.60 2.89 -11.55
N PHE A 125 12.71 2.64 -12.50
CA PHE A 125 12.99 1.98 -13.76
C PHE A 125 12.79 3.01 -14.86
N GLU A 126 13.90 3.39 -15.50
CA GLU A 126 13.90 4.27 -16.66
C GLU A 126 14.46 3.51 -17.85
N GLN A 127 13.59 3.19 -18.80
CA GLN A 127 13.99 2.49 -20.01
C GLN A 127 13.56 3.28 -21.25
N PRO A 128 14.51 3.73 -22.09
CA PRO A 128 14.19 4.26 -23.41
C PRO A 128 13.51 3.17 -24.24
N THR A 129 12.37 3.50 -24.84
CA THR A 129 11.65 2.63 -25.75
C THR A 129 11.69 3.18 -27.18
N ILE A 130 11.31 2.35 -28.15
CA ILE A 130 11.31 2.72 -29.57
C ILE A 130 10.31 3.87 -29.80
N GLY A 131 10.72 4.90 -30.55
CA GLY A 131 9.86 6.05 -30.86
C GLY A 131 9.95 7.22 -29.87
N GLY A 132 10.95 7.25 -28.99
CA GLY A 132 11.20 8.39 -28.09
C GLY A 132 10.32 8.41 -26.83
N LEU A 133 9.49 7.38 -26.63
CA LEU A 133 8.80 7.15 -25.38
C LEU A 133 9.80 6.60 -24.34
N VAL A 134 9.66 7.03 -23.09
CA VAL A 134 10.47 6.54 -21.97
C VAL A 134 9.54 5.88 -20.98
N SER A 135 9.71 4.58 -20.77
CA SER A 135 9.10 3.89 -19.64
C SER A 135 9.71 4.46 -18.37
N ASN A 136 8.88 5.08 -17.53
CA ASN A 136 9.26 5.56 -16.21
C ASN A 136 8.30 4.90 -15.23
N PHE A 137 8.85 4.05 -14.38
CA PHE A 137 8.10 3.36 -13.35
C PHE A 137 8.82 3.51 -12.02
N THR A 138 8.10 3.93 -10.99
CA THR A 138 8.64 4.04 -9.64
C THR A 138 7.91 3.07 -8.74
N TYR A 139 8.67 2.25 -8.03
CA TYR A 139 8.20 1.27 -7.06
C TYR A 139 8.73 1.63 -5.68
N ASN A 140 7.85 1.60 -4.68
CA ASN A 140 8.20 1.95 -3.31
C ASN A 140 7.62 0.92 -2.34
N GLU A 141 8.41 0.55 -1.36
CA GLU A 141 8.01 -0.25 -0.21
C GLU A 141 8.11 0.60 1.07
N TYR A 142 7.17 0.41 1.98
CA TYR A 142 7.02 1.18 3.20
C TYR A 142 6.81 0.24 4.39
N PRO A 143 7.82 0.02 5.25
CA PRO A 143 7.60 -0.61 6.53
C PRO A 143 6.59 0.22 7.34
N LEU A 144 5.60 -0.46 7.92
CA LEU A 144 4.42 0.20 8.51
C LEU A 144 4.46 0.23 10.03
N TYR A 145 4.00 1.35 10.56
CA TYR A 145 3.48 1.48 11.92
C TYR A 145 1.95 1.50 11.87
N VAL A 146 1.31 0.65 12.66
CA VAL A 146 -0.17 0.58 12.70
C VAL A 146 -0.69 1.53 13.77
N LYS A 147 -1.33 2.61 13.33
CA LYS A 147 -1.96 3.59 14.22
C LYS A 147 -3.34 3.16 14.66
N LYS A 148 -4.08 2.50 13.76
CA LYS A 148 -5.43 1.98 14.03
C LYS A 148 -5.66 0.71 13.23
N LEU A 149 -6.24 -0.29 13.89
CA LEU A 149 -6.83 -1.47 13.27
C LEU A 149 -8.20 -1.70 13.91
N VAL A 150 -9.23 -1.85 13.10
CA VAL A 150 -10.55 -2.30 13.56
C VAL A 150 -11.05 -3.36 12.61
N ILE A 151 -11.32 -4.55 13.13
CA ILE A 151 -11.93 -5.68 12.43
C ILE A 151 -13.29 -5.91 13.07
N THR A 152 -14.35 -5.81 12.29
CA THR A 152 -15.73 -6.05 12.73
C THR A 152 -16.30 -7.19 11.92
N ASP A 153 -16.73 -8.26 12.58
CA ASP A 153 -17.41 -9.40 11.97
C ASP A 153 -18.47 -9.97 12.94
N LYS A 154 -19.08 -11.10 12.58
CA LYS A 154 -20.08 -11.78 13.43
C LYS A 154 -19.55 -12.25 14.79
N SER A 155 -18.23 -12.41 14.93
CA SER A 155 -17.57 -12.81 16.18
C SER A 155 -17.31 -11.62 17.10
N GLY A 156 -17.44 -10.39 16.61
CA GLY A 156 -17.35 -9.16 17.39
C GLY A 156 -16.39 -8.13 16.77
N VAL A 157 -15.80 -7.31 17.63
CA VAL A 157 -14.85 -6.25 17.25
C VAL A 157 -13.48 -6.58 17.81
N ARG A 158 -12.47 -6.67 16.94
CA ARG A 158 -11.05 -6.75 17.29
C ARG A 158 -10.37 -5.43 16.92
N THR A 159 -9.44 -4.98 17.76
CA THR A 159 -8.70 -3.73 17.53
C THR A 159 -7.21 -3.98 17.52
N GLU A 160 -6.39 -2.96 17.29
CA GLU A 160 -4.93 -3.09 17.41
C GLU A 160 -4.48 -3.64 18.77
N LYS A 161 -5.24 -3.37 19.84
CA LYS A 161 -4.99 -3.86 21.21
C LYS A 161 -5.31 -5.34 21.41
N SER A 162 -5.98 -5.97 20.45
CA SER A 162 -6.28 -7.40 20.48
C SER A 162 -5.07 -8.26 20.10
N PHE A 163 -3.96 -7.64 19.70
CA PHE A 163 -2.75 -8.32 19.23
C PHE A 163 -1.52 -7.78 19.97
N ASP A 164 -0.61 -8.68 20.37
CA ASP A 164 0.64 -8.31 21.06
C ASP A 164 1.58 -7.52 20.15
N TRP A 165 1.53 -7.83 18.86
CA TRP A 165 2.25 -7.11 17.83
C TRP A 165 1.51 -7.16 16.51
N ILE A 166 1.75 -6.13 15.69
CA ILE A 166 1.30 -6.04 14.31
C ILE A 166 2.48 -5.55 13.49
N ARG A 167 2.79 -6.26 12.40
CA ARG A 167 3.92 -5.93 11.52
C ARG A 167 3.45 -5.96 10.08
N GLY A 168 3.93 -5.04 9.25
CA GLY A 168 3.49 -5.01 7.87
C GLY A 168 4.32 -4.12 6.98
N ASN A 169 3.99 -4.21 5.70
CA ASN A 169 4.57 -3.44 4.62
C ASN A 169 3.44 -2.92 3.73
N ALA A 170 3.60 -1.74 3.17
CA ALA A 170 2.78 -1.27 2.06
C ALA A 170 3.66 -0.99 0.85
N GLU A 171 3.05 -1.07 -0.32
CA GLU A 171 3.64 -0.66 -1.57
C GLU A 171 2.78 0.41 -2.22
N HIS A 172 3.45 1.33 -2.90
CA HIS A 172 2.81 2.19 -3.86
C HIS A 172 3.72 2.38 -5.06
N SER A 173 3.18 2.09 -6.24
CA SER A 173 3.86 2.34 -7.49
C SER A 173 3.18 3.44 -8.30
N TRP A 174 3.94 4.09 -9.17
CA TRP A 174 3.42 5.01 -10.17
C TRP A 174 4.27 5.00 -11.43
N GLY A 175 3.81 5.71 -12.47
CA GLY A 175 4.41 5.63 -13.79
C GLY A 175 3.82 4.47 -14.62
N ILE A 176 4.41 4.22 -15.78
CA ILE A 176 4.10 3.08 -16.64
C ILE A 176 5.39 2.43 -17.08
N LEU A 177 5.41 1.10 -16.95
CA LEU A 177 6.38 0.25 -17.62
C LEU A 177 5.72 -0.29 -18.90
N HIS A 178 6.24 0.09 -20.07
CA HIS A 178 5.87 -0.44 -21.39
C HIS A 178 6.83 -1.55 -21.83
#